data_AF-A0AAW0GXV6-F1
#
_entry.id   AF-A0AAW0GXV6-F1
#
_cell.length_a   1.000
_cell.length_b   1.000
_cell.length_c   1.000
_cell.angle_alpha   90.00
_cell.angle_beta   90.00
_cell.angle_gamma   90.00
#
_symmetry.space_group_name_H-M   'P 1'
#
loop_
_entity.id
_entity.type
_entity.pdbx_description
1 polymer ?
#
loop_
_entity_poly.entity_id
_entity_poly.type
_entity_poly.pdbx_seq_one_letter_code
_entity_poly.pdbx_strand_id
1 'polypeptide(L)'
;MEGLADNTNDLEKRRQIYGQNFIPPKQPKTFLQLVWEALQDVTLIILEVAAIVSLGLSFYAPPGEESEGEGQGSGLERGVPALGSHDLTSPSCSPPSSDTACGNVSGGAEDEGEAEAGWIEGAAILLSVICVVLVTAFNDWSKEKQFRGLQSRIEQEQKFTVIRNGQLLQVPVAALVVGDIAQVKYGDLLPADGVLIQGNDLKIDESSLTGESDHVRKSADKDPMLLSGTHVMEGSGRMVVTAVGVNSQTGIIFTLLGAGGEEEEKKDKKGKQQDGAMDSSQTRGNVRAWLRAAEELVGRREREGNGEGPPTAKEEAAPRDR
;
A
#
# COMPACT_ATOMS: atom_id res chain seq x y z
N MET A 1 12.77 -9.18 46.37
CA MET A 1 11.97 -8.00 46.01
C MET A 1 10.57 -8.47 45.71
N GLU A 2 9.57 -7.88 46.38
CA GLU A 2 8.17 -8.31 46.33
C GLU A 2 7.41 -7.68 45.15
N GLY A 3 7.97 -6.65 44.50
CA GLY A 3 7.31 -5.98 43.38
C GLY A 3 6.11 -5.15 43.82
N LEU A 4 5.28 -4.77 42.85
CA LEU A 4 4.09 -3.96 43.09
C LEU A 4 2.98 -4.79 43.73
N ALA A 5 2.15 -4.17 44.57
CA ALA A 5 0.95 -4.84 45.06
C ALA A 5 -0.09 -4.94 43.94
N ASP A 6 -0.70 -6.11 43.75
CA ASP A 6 -1.75 -6.33 42.74
C ASP A 6 -3.12 -5.77 43.18
N ASN A 7 -3.14 -4.50 43.60
CA ASN A 7 -4.34 -3.78 43.98
C ASN A 7 -4.83 -2.94 42.80
N THR A 8 -5.97 -3.30 42.22
CA THR A 8 -6.56 -2.64 41.04
C THR A 8 -6.72 -1.12 41.21
N ASN A 9 -7.10 -0.66 42.40
CA ASN A 9 -7.25 0.78 42.68
C ASN A 9 -5.92 1.53 42.61
N ASP A 10 -4.83 0.90 43.06
CA ASP A 10 -3.51 1.51 43.05
C ASP A 10 -2.93 1.52 41.62
N LEU A 11 -3.12 0.43 40.88
CA LEU A 11 -2.76 0.35 39.46
C LEU A 11 -3.50 1.42 38.63
N GLU A 12 -4.81 1.59 38.85
CA GLU A 12 -5.60 2.59 38.13
C GLU A 12 -5.20 4.02 38.49
N LYS A 13 -4.90 4.31 39.77
CA LYS A 13 -4.33 5.60 40.17
C LYS A 13 -3.00 5.88 39.46
N ARG A 14 -2.12 4.89 39.35
CA ARG A 14 -0.86 5.04 38.60
C ARG A 14 -1.11 5.30 37.12
N ARG A 15 -2.09 4.62 36.50
CA ARG A 15 -2.50 4.87 35.11
C ARG A 15 -3.02 6.29 34.90
N GLN A 16 -3.73 6.83 35.88
CA GLN A 16 -4.21 8.21 35.84
C GLN A 16 -3.08 9.24 36.00
N ILE A 17 -2.09 8.96 36.85
CA ILE A 17 -0.98 9.90 37.14
C ILE A 17 0.12 9.84 36.07
N TYR A 18 0.56 8.64 35.71
CA TYR A 18 1.73 8.41 34.84
C TYR A 18 1.35 8.06 33.39
N GLY A 19 0.06 7.88 33.10
CA GLY A 19 -0.43 7.47 31.80
C GLY A 19 -0.56 5.95 31.65
N GLN A 20 -1.13 5.55 30.51
CA GLN A 20 -1.33 4.15 30.13
C GLN A 20 -0.25 3.74 29.12
N ASN A 21 0.12 2.45 29.12
CA ASN A 21 1.05 1.91 28.13
C ASN A 21 0.37 1.66 26.77
N PHE A 22 -0.17 2.71 26.19
CA PHE A 22 -0.88 2.69 24.91
C PHE A 22 -0.48 3.91 24.10
N ILE A 23 0.03 3.67 22.89
CA ILE A 23 0.33 4.73 21.93
C ILE A 23 -0.85 4.76 20.95
N PRO A 24 -1.66 5.84 20.93
CA PRO A 24 -2.84 5.89 20.09
C PRO A 24 -2.44 5.79 18.62
N PRO A 25 -3.02 4.86 17.84
CA PRO A 25 -2.79 4.81 16.41
C PRO A 25 -3.39 6.04 15.75
N LYS A 26 -2.84 6.43 14.59
CA LYS A 26 -3.37 7.52 13.75
C LYS A 26 -4.88 7.32 13.54
N GLN A 27 -5.65 8.40 13.69
CA GLN A 27 -7.11 8.38 13.58
C GLN A 27 -7.53 7.78 12.23
N PRO A 28 -8.58 6.92 12.18
CA PRO A 28 -9.18 6.51 10.92
C PRO A 28 -9.53 7.70 10.06
N LYS A 29 -9.27 7.58 8.76
CA LYS A 29 -10.00 8.39 7.79
C LYS A 29 -11.47 8.03 7.88
N THR A 30 -12.31 9.05 7.94
CA THR A 30 -13.76 8.85 7.89
C THR A 30 -14.16 8.38 6.50
N PHE A 31 -15.29 7.69 6.37
CA PHE A 31 -15.81 7.29 5.06
C PHE A 31 -15.95 8.49 4.11
N LEU A 32 -16.45 9.63 4.62
CA LEU A 32 -16.57 10.85 3.82
C LEU A 32 -15.21 11.43 3.39
N GLN A 33 -14.19 11.32 4.25
CA GLN A 33 -12.84 11.73 3.90
C GLN A 33 -12.24 10.81 2.82
N LEU A 34 -12.51 9.50 2.87
CA LEU A 34 -12.11 8.56 1.81
C LEU A 34 -12.84 8.85 0.49
N VAL A 35 -14.14 9.16 0.54
CA VAL A 35 -14.90 9.61 -0.64
C VAL A 35 -14.31 10.91 -1.20
N TRP A 36 -14.01 11.89 -0.34
CA TRP A 36 -13.41 13.15 -0.74
C TRP A 36 -12.02 12.98 -1.35
N GLU A 37 -11.20 12.08 -0.80
CA GLU A 37 -9.90 11.74 -1.39
C GLU A 37 -10.05 11.02 -2.73
N ALA A 38 -11.03 10.11 -2.86
CA ALA A 38 -11.30 9.43 -4.12
C ALA A 38 -11.75 10.42 -5.21
N LEU A 39 -12.52 11.46 -4.85
CA LEU A 39 -12.95 12.53 -5.77
C LEU A 39 -11.81 13.46 -6.21
N GLN A 40 -10.65 13.45 -5.56
CA GLN A 40 -9.50 14.27 -5.97
C GLN A 40 -8.72 13.67 -7.15
N ASP A 41 -9.10 12.51 -7.66
CA ASP A 41 -8.51 11.96 -8.87
C ASP A 41 -8.83 12.87 -10.07
N VAL A 42 -7.79 13.40 -10.70
CA VAL A 42 -7.89 14.29 -11.87
C VAL A 42 -8.71 13.64 -12.98
N THR A 43 -8.63 12.31 -13.12
CA THR A 43 -9.42 11.57 -14.11
C THR A 43 -10.92 11.60 -13.80
N LEU A 44 -11.31 11.45 -12.52
CA LEU A 44 -12.71 11.53 -12.10
C LEU A 44 -13.25 12.95 -12.19
N ILE A 45 -12.45 13.96 -11.82
CA ILE A 45 -12.84 15.37 -11.95
C ILE A 45 -13.13 15.72 -13.42
N ILE A 46 -12.29 15.28 -14.36
CA ILE A 46 -12.53 15.52 -15.79
C ILE A 46 -13.86 14.87 -16.24
N LEU A 47 -14.16 13.66 -15.76
CA LEU A 47 -15.40 12.97 -16.08
C LEU A 47 -16.64 13.65 -15.48
N GLU A 48 -16.56 14.16 -14.25
CA GLU A 48 -17.66 14.93 -13.64
C GLU A 48 -17.93 16.24 -14.38
N VAL A 49 -16.87 16.99 -14.72
CA VAL A 49 -17.01 18.25 -15.48
C VAL A 49 -17.60 17.98 -16.86
N ALA A 50 -17.13 16.95 -17.56
CA ALA A 50 -17.68 16.55 -18.86
C ALA A 50 -19.16 16.15 -18.77
N ALA A 51 -19.55 15.40 -17.73
CA ALA A 51 -20.94 15.02 -17.49
C ALA A 51 -21.83 16.23 -17.21
N ILE A 52 -21.38 17.17 -16.39
CA ILE A 52 -22.12 18.40 -16.06
C ILE A 52 -22.28 19.29 -17.31
N VAL A 53 -21.23 19.43 -18.12
CA VAL A 53 -21.29 20.20 -19.38
C VAL A 53 -22.26 19.54 -20.36
N SER A 54 -22.18 18.21 -20.54
CA SER A 54 -23.09 17.46 -21.42
C SER A 54 -24.56 17.60 -20.96
N LEU A 55 -24.81 17.46 -19.66
CA LEU A 55 -26.13 17.67 -19.07
C LEU A 55 -26.61 19.13 -19.23
N GLY A 56 -25.73 20.10 -19.01
CA GLY A 56 -26.06 21.53 -19.14
C GLY A 56 -26.38 21.93 -20.58
N LEU A 57 -25.65 21.40 -21.56
CA LEU A 57 -25.95 21.60 -22.99
C LEU A 57 -27.26 20.93 -23.39
N SER A 58 -27.60 19.78 -22.79
CA SER A 58 -28.91 19.15 -23.00
C SER A 58 -30.09 20.00 -22.54
N PHE A 59 -29.91 20.89 -21.56
CA PHE A 59 -30.95 21.83 -21.11
C PHE A 59 -30.86 23.20 -21.80
N TYR A 60 -29.80 23.47 -22.57
CA TYR A 60 -29.59 24.71 -23.29
C TYR A 60 -30.01 24.55 -24.76
N ALA A 61 -31.29 24.76 -25.05
CA ALA A 61 -31.78 24.84 -26.42
C ALA A 61 -31.64 26.30 -26.93
N PRO A 62 -30.75 26.60 -27.89
CA PRO A 62 -30.79 27.89 -28.56
C PRO A 62 -32.09 28.00 -29.37
N PRO A 63 -32.82 29.12 -29.32
CA PRO A 63 -34.01 29.31 -30.13
C PRO A 63 -33.61 29.47 -31.60
N GLY A 64 -33.75 28.38 -32.36
CA GLY A 64 -33.70 28.34 -33.83
C GLY A 64 -32.31 28.14 -34.41
N GLU A 65 -32.08 26.97 -35.00
CA GLU A 65 -31.62 26.81 -36.39
C GLU A 65 -31.76 25.34 -36.80
N GLU A 66 -31.99 25.15 -38.09
CA GLU A 66 -32.61 23.99 -38.73
C GLU A 66 -31.66 22.79 -38.74
N SER A 67 -32.19 21.58 -38.52
CA SER A 67 -31.44 20.33 -38.60
C SER A 67 -30.87 20.12 -40.00
N GLU A 68 -29.59 20.43 -40.21
CA GLU A 68 -28.81 19.83 -41.28
C GLU A 68 -28.21 18.52 -40.75
N GLY A 69 -28.79 17.41 -41.19
CA GLY A 69 -28.26 16.08 -40.92
C GLY A 69 -26.92 15.89 -41.65
N GLU A 70 -25.83 15.84 -40.90
CA GLU A 70 -24.57 15.30 -41.41
C GLU A 70 -24.49 13.80 -41.14
N GLY A 71 -24.88 13.04 -42.16
CA GLY A 71 -24.47 11.66 -42.32
C GLY A 71 -22.95 11.56 -42.48
N GLN A 72 -22.39 10.52 -41.87
CA GLN A 72 -21.00 10.08 -41.98
C GLN A 72 -20.47 10.10 -43.42
N GLY A 73 -19.21 10.51 -43.61
CA GLY A 73 -18.42 9.96 -44.71
C GLY A 73 -17.27 10.81 -45.25
N SER A 74 -16.07 10.47 -44.78
CA SER A 74 -14.82 10.40 -45.57
C SER A 74 -14.02 11.67 -45.89
N GLY A 75 -12.74 11.61 -45.50
CA GLY A 75 -11.63 11.80 -46.45
C GLY A 75 -11.23 13.23 -46.77
N LEU A 76 -10.34 13.79 -45.93
CA LEU A 76 -9.56 14.97 -46.24
C LEU A 76 -8.67 14.74 -47.48
N GLU A 77 -8.93 15.49 -48.55
CA GLU A 77 -8.09 15.58 -49.74
C GLU A 77 -6.74 16.30 -49.48
N ARG A 78 -5.65 15.73 -50.01
CA ARG A 78 -4.51 16.50 -50.54
C ARG A 78 -3.85 15.75 -51.70
N GLY A 79 -3.88 16.35 -52.90
CA GLY A 79 -2.67 16.46 -53.72
C GLY A 79 -2.69 15.90 -55.16
N VAL A 80 -2.71 16.85 -56.11
CA VAL A 80 -1.95 16.91 -57.39
C VAL A 80 -2.62 16.31 -58.66
N PRO A 81 -2.57 17.01 -59.83
CA PRO A 81 -3.39 16.71 -61.00
C PRO A 81 -2.62 15.98 -62.11
N ALA A 82 -3.32 15.20 -62.97
CA ALA A 82 -2.97 15.04 -64.38
C ALA A 82 -4.02 14.25 -65.19
N LEU A 83 -4.55 14.92 -66.22
CA LEU A 83 -4.88 14.48 -67.60
C LEU A 83 -5.50 13.10 -67.90
N GLY A 84 -6.56 13.16 -68.73
CA GLY A 84 -6.90 12.17 -69.77
C GLY A 84 -8.33 11.62 -69.64
N SER A 85 -9.36 12.24 -70.22
CA SER A 85 -9.80 12.18 -71.63
C SER A 85 -10.43 10.85 -72.06
N HIS A 86 -11.66 10.94 -72.60
CA HIS A 86 -12.40 9.94 -73.41
C HIS A 86 -13.02 8.77 -72.63
N ASP A 87 -14.21 8.24 -72.91
CA ASP A 87 -15.18 8.47 -73.96
C ASP A 87 -16.54 7.85 -73.57
N LEU A 88 -17.54 8.20 -74.36
CA LEU A 88 -18.95 7.80 -74.31
C LEU A 88 -19.20 6.29 -74.50
N THR A 89 -20.39 5.82 -74.05
CA THR A 89 -21.44 5.17 -74.88
C THR A 89 -22.17 4.00 -74.17
N SER A 90 -23.35 4.30 -73.60
CA SER A 90 -24.71 3.80 -73.92
C SER A 90 -25.01 2.26 -74.08
N PRO A 91 -26.27 1.82 -74.30
CA PRO A 91 -27.02 0.98 -73.34
C PRO A 91 -27.58 -0.32 -73.99
N SER A 92 -28.27 -1.19 -73.22
CA SER A 92 -29.22 -2.28 -73.65
C SER A 92 -29.07 -3.48 -72.71
N CYS A 93 -30.05 -4.33 -72.38
CA CYS A 93 -31.50 -4.40 -72.55
C CYS A 93 -32.01 -5.47 -71.54
N SER A 94 -33.30 -5.37 -71.23
CA SER A 94 -34.17 -6.01 -70.22
C SER A 94 -34.42 -7.55 -70.36
N PRO A 95 -35.43 -8.17 -69.67
CA PRO A 95 -35.37 -9.16 -68.57
C PRO A 95 -35.99 -10.53 -69.03
N PRO A 96 -36.64 -11.46 -68.24
CA PRO A 96 -36.95 -11.53 -66.79
C PRO A 96 -36.76 -12.92 -66.11
N SER A 97 -36.80 -12.97 -64.77
CA SER A 97 -37.63 -13.91 -63.97
C SER A 97 -37.39 -13.77 -62.45
N SER A 98 -38.51 -13.61 -61.73
CA SER A 98 -38.78 -13.99 -60.33
C SER A 98 -37.68 -13.82 -59.26
N ASP A 99 -37.84 -12.82 -58.40
CA ASP A 99 -38.28 -13.09 -57.02
C ASP A 99 -38.78 -11.82 -56.32
N THR A 100 -39.90 -12.00 -55.66
CA THR A 100 -40.73 -10.97 -55.01
C THR A 100 -40.19 -10.70 -53.61
N ALA A 101 -39.61 -9.52 -53.40
CA ALA A 101 -39.40 -8.96 -52.06
C ALA A 101 -39.64 -7.44 -52.12
N CYS A 102 -40.91 -7.06 -51.98
CA CYS A 102 -41.31 -5.67 -51.79
C CYS A 102 -40.86 -5.23 -50.38
N GLY A 103 -39.73 -4.53 -50.31
CA GLY A 103 -39.36 -3.72 -49.15
C GLY A 103 -40.27 -2.50 -49.11
N ASN A 104 -41.25 -2.53 -48.22
CA ASN A 104 -42.13 -1.41 -47.92
C ASN A 104 -41.27 -0.32 -47.23
N VAL A 105 -41.11 0.83 -47.90
CA VAL A 105 -40.68 2.06 -47.24
C VAL A 105 -41.84 2.46 -46.31
N SER A 106 -41.70 2.19 -45.01
CA SER A 106 -42.52 2.83 -43.98
C SER A 106 -41.71 4.00 -43.46
N GLY A 107 -41.99 5.17 -44.03
CA GLY A 107 -41.71 6.43 -43.37
C GLY A 107 -42.73 6.64 -42.26
N GLY A 108 -42.25 7.14 -41.12
CA GLY A 108 -43.05 7.77 -40.08
C GLY A 108 -43.37 6.89 -38.89
N ALA A 109 -42.66 7.15 -37.78
CA ALA A 109 -43.25 7.63 -36.52
C ALA A 109 -42.51 7.11 -35.28
N GLU A 110 -41.21 7.43 -35.11
CA GLU A 110 -40.53 7.35 -33.81
C GLU A 110 -39.42 8.43 -33.73
N ASP A 111 -39.76 9.71 -33.90
CA ASP A 111 -38.82 10.84 -33.69
C ASP A 111 -39.39 11.90 -32.73
N GLU A 112 -40.13 11.44 -31.71
CA GLU A 112 -40.57 12.31 -30.59
C GLU A 112 -39.81 12.01 -29.28
N GLY A 113 -38.74 11.18 -29.33
CA GLY A 113 -37.93 10.83 -28.17
C GLY A 113 -36.57 11.53 -28.07
N GLU A 114 -36.08 12.16 -29.14
CA GLU A 114 -34.69 12.63 -29.21
C GLU A 114 -34.39 13.84 -28.31
N ALA A 115 -35.38 14.73 -28.09
CA ALA A 115 -35.23 15.87 -27.19
C ALA A 115 -35.41 15.50 -25.70
N GLU A 116 -36.18 14.45 -25.40
CA GLU A 116 -36.38 13.98 -24.03
C GLU A 116 -35.31 12.99 -23.57
N ALA A 117 -34.47 12.49 -24.48
CA ALA A 117 -33.39 11.56 -24.15
C ALA A 117 -32.01 12.23 -23.96
N GLY A 118 -31.82 13.49 -24.33
CA GLY A 118 -30.51 14.17 -24.23
C GLY A 118 -29.94 14.25 -22.81
N TRP A 119 -30.80 14.44 -21.80
CA TRP A 119 -30.37 14.51 -20.40
C TRP A 119 -29.94 13.13 -19.87
N ILE A 120 -30.41 12.05 -20.52
CA ILE A 120 -30.13 10.67 -20.12
C ILE A 120 -28.65 10.35 -20.33
N GLU A 121 -28.02 10.87 -21.37
CA GLU A 121 -26.58 10.66 -21.63
C GLU A 121 -25.71 11.27 -20.51
N GLY A 122 -25.93 12.55 -20.21
CA GLY A 122 -25.22 13.22 -19.10
C GLY A 122 -25.52 12.60 -17.74
N ALA A 123 -26.78 12.22 -17.50
CA ALA A 123 -27.20 11.56 -16.26
C ALA A 123 -26.59 10.15 -16.11
N ALA A 124 -26.46 9.39 -17.19
CA ALA A 124 -25.85 8.06 -17.19
C ALA A 124 -24.36 8.12 -16.82
N ILE A 125 -23.63 9.11 -17.35
CA ILE A 125 -22.21 9.32 -17.03
C ILE A 125 -22.06 9.73 -15.56
N LEU A 126 -22.89 10.66 -15.08
CA LEU A 126 -22.86 11.12 -13.68
C LEU A 126 -23.17 9.97 -12.71
N LEU A 127 -24.17 9.14 -13.01
CA LEU A 127 -24.52 7.97 -12.21
C LEU A 127 -23.40 6.90 -12.20
N SER A 128 -22.72 6.70 -13.32
CA SER A 128 -21.58 5.79 -13.43
C SER A 128 -20.41 6.24 -12.55
N VAL A 129 -20.04 7.52 -12.62
CA VAL A 129 -18.94 8.10 -11.82
C VAL A 129 -19.24 8.00 -10.32
N ILE A 130 -20.46 8.34 -9.90
CA ILE A 130 -20.89 8.20 -8.50
C ILE A 130 -20.77 6.74 -8.04
N CYS A 131 -21.22 5.78 -8.84
CA CYS A 131 -21.10 4.36 -8.51
C CYS A 131 -19.64 3.93 -8.32
N VAL A 132 -18.74 4.35 -9.24
CA VAL A 132 -17.31 4.03 -9.15
C VAL A 132 -16.66 4.62 -7.90
N VAL A 133 -16.96 5.89 -7.57
CA VAL A 133 -16.47 6.54 -6.35
C VAL A 133 -16.94 5.80 -5.10
N LEU A 134 -18.23 5.45 -5.04
CA LEU A 134 -18.79 4.71 -3.91
C LEU A 134 -18.18 3.32 -3.74
N VAL A 135 -17.99 2.57 -4.84
CA VAL A 135 -17.35 1.24 -4.81
C VAL A 135 -15.89 1.37 -4.37
N THR A 136 -15.18 2.39 -4.85
CA THR A 136 -13.78 2.64 -4.48
C THR A 136 -13.66 2.99 -3.01
N ALA A 137 -14.46 3.94 -2.52
CA ALA A 137 -14.50 4.34 -1.11
C ALA A 137 -14.94 3.19 -0.19
N PHE A 138 -15.90 2.37 -0.62
CA PHE A 138 -16.34 1.18 0.13
C PHE A 138 -15.22 0.13 0.22
N ASN A 139 -14.53 -0.13 -0.88
CA ASN A 139 -13.41 -1.07 -0.90
C ASN A 139 -12.27 -0.61 0.02
N ASP A 140 -11.93 0.68 -0.01
CA ASP A 140 -10.87 1.22 0.84
C ASP A 140 -11.30 1.29 2.31
N TRP A 141 -12.56 1.62 2.61
CA TRP A 141 -13.10 1.53 3.97
C TRP A 141 -13.11 0.09 4.50
N SER A 142 -13.44 -0.88 3.64
CA SER A 142 -13.42 -2.31 4.00
C SER A 142 -12.00 -2.78 4.33
N LYS A 143 -11.00 -2.41 3.52
CA LYS A 143 -9.59 -2.69 3.80
C LYS A 143 -9.14 -2.06 5.12
N GLU A 144 -9.43 -0.78 5.33
CA GLU A 144 -9.10 -0.03 6.55
C GLU A 144 -9.68 -0.73 7.79
N LYS A 145 -10.91 -1.22 7.71
CA LYS A 145 -11.56 -1.98 8.80
C LYS A 145 -10.85 -3.32 9.08
N GLN A 146 -10.36 -4.00 8.04
CA GLN A 146 -9.64 -5.26 8.20
C GLN A 146 -8.27 -5.08 8.84
N PHE A 147 -7.53 -4.02 8.48
CA PHE A 147 -6.26 -3.68 9.13
C PHE A 147 -6.44 -3.39 10.63
N ARG A 148 -7.52 -2.70 11.01
CA ARG A 148 -7.87 -2.45 12.41
C ARG A 148 -8.11 -3.73 13.21
N GLY A 149 -8.78 -4.69 12.60
CA GLY A 149 -9.06 -5.99 13.22
C GLY A 149 -7.80 -6.80 13.47
N LEU A 150 -6.81 -6.70 12.59
CA LEU A 150 -5.51 -7.36 12.76
C LEU A 150 -4.68 -6.67 13.85
N GLN A 151 -4.58 -5.34 13.81
CA GLN A 151 -3.82 -4.56 14.79
C GLN A 151 -4.32 -4.79 16.22
N SER A 152 -5.65 -4.80 16.40
CA SER A 152 -6.26 -5.04 17.71
C SER A 152 -5.99 -6.43 18.28
N ARG A 153 -5.75 -7.44 17.44
CA ARG A 153 -5.43 -8.80 17.91
C ARG A 153 -3.97 -8.92 18.32
N ILE A 154 -3.06 -8.31 17.56
CA ILE A 154 -1.62 -8.30 17.85
C ILE A 154 -1.36 -7.62 19.21
N GLU A 155 -2.05 -6.51 19.48
CA GLU A 155 -1.91 -5.77 20.73
C GLU A 155 -2.34 -6.58 21.97
N GLN A 156 -3.33 -7.47 21.83
CA GLN A 156 -3.83 -8.32 22.92
C GLN A 156 -2.97 -9.57 23.16
N GLU A 157 -2.22 -10.03 22.16
CA GLU A 157 -1.42 -11.25 22.26
C GLU A 157 -0.06 -11.03 22.92
N GLN A 158 0.49 -9.80 22.87
CA GLN A 158 1.77 -9.51 23.50
C GLN A 158 1.65 -9.43 25.03
N LYS A 159 2.15 -10.46 25.71
CA LYS A 159 2.23 -10.55 27.18
C LYS A 159 3.67 -10.39 27.63
N PHE A 160 3.85 -9.70 28.75
CA PHE A 160 5.13 -9.52 29.38
C PHE A 160 5.12 -10.07 30.81
N THR A 161 6.26 -10.59 31.27
CA THR A 161 6.37 -11.16 32.62
C THR A 161 6.73 -10.06 33.61
N VAL A 162 5.89 -9.85 34.63
CA VAL A 162 6.11 -8.90 35.72
C VAL A 162 6.08 -9.59 37.08
N ILE A 163 6.70 -8.97 38.08
CA ILE A 163 6.68 -9.42 39.46
C ILE A 163 5.74 -8.52 40.26
N ARG A 164 4.63 -9.09 40.75
CA ARG A 164 3.69 -8.44 41.68
C ARG A 164 3.41 -9.37 42.86
N ASN A 165 3.35 -8.84 44.08
CA ASN A 165 3.22 -9.64 45.32
C ASN A 165 4.19 -10.83 45.43
N GLY A 166 5.42 -10.68 44.92
CA GLY A 166 6.47 -11.69 44.89
C GLY A 166 6.27 -12.81 43.86
N GLN A 167 5.20 -12.76 43.06
CA GLN A 167 4.86 -13.77 42.07
C GLN A 167 5.14 -13.28 40.65
N LEU A 168 5.60 -14.20 39.79
CA LEU A 168 5.82 -13.95 38.36
C LEU A 168 4.49 -14.12 37.61
N LEU A 169 3.95 -13.02 37.10
CA LEU A 169 2.66 -12.94 36.42
C LEU A 169 2.87 -12.49 34.97
N GLN A 170 2.16 -13.10 34.03
CA GLN A 170 2.13 -12.62 32.65
C GLN A 170 0.97 -11.66 32.47
N VAL A 171 1.29 -10.39 32.22
CA VAL A 171 0.33 -9.30 32.08
C VAL A 171 0.40 -8.79 30.63
N PRO A 172 -0.73 -8.45 29.99
CA PRO A 172 -0.70 -7.84 28.67
C PRO A 172 0.08 -6.52 28.69
N VAL A 173 0.80 -6.20 27.62
CA VAL A 173 1.65 -5.01 27.53
C VAL A 173 0.89 -3.72 27.84
N ALA A 174 -0.38 -3.62 27.42
CA ALA A 174 -1.24 -2.47 27.68
C ALA A 174 -1.57 -2.23 29.18
N ALA A 175 -1.41 -3.25 30.03
CA ALA A 175 -1.68 -3.17 31.48
C ALA A 175 -0.40 -2.97 32.32
N LEU A 176 0.76 -2.78 31.69
CA LEU A 176 1.99 -2.37 32.36
C LEU A 176 1.86 -0.95 32.91
N VAL A 177 2.36 -0.76 34.13
CA VAL A 177 2.36 0.55 34.80
C VAL A 177 3.73 0.90 35.33
N VAL A 178 3.95 2.20 35.53
CA VAL A 178 5.16 2.71 36.19
C VAL A 178 5.30 2.10 37.59
N GLY A 179 6.50 1.62 37.90
CA GLY A 179 6.81 0.92 39.15
C GLY A 179 6.65 -0.60 39.11
N ASP A 180 6.13 -1.18 38.02
CA ASP A 180 6.19 -2.63 37.83
C ASP A 180 7.64 -3.11 37.74
N ILE A 181 7.92 -4.28 38.31
CA ILE A 181 9.20 -4.97 38.12
C ILE A 181 9.03 -5.94 36.96
N ALA A 182 9.60 -5.61 35.81
CA ALA A 182 9.51 -6.41 34.61
C ALA A 182 10.70 -7.37 34.52
N GLN A 183 10.45 -8.64 34.19
CA GLN A 183 11.50 -9.62 33.94
C GLN A 183 11.82 -9.64 32.45
N VAL A 184 13.07 -9.36 32.12
CA VAL A 184 13.58 -9.28 30.76
C VAL A 184 14.37 -10.53 30.42
N LYS A 185 14.12 -11.12 29.26
CA LYS A 185 14.77 -12.34 28.76
C LYS A 185 15.26 -12.13 27.32
N TYR A 186 16.13 -13.04 26.88
CA TYR A 186 16.58 -13.11 25.49
C TYR A 186 15.39 -13.17 24.52
N GLY A 187 15.44 -12.34 23.48
CA GLY A 187 14.41 -12.25 22.44
C GLY A 187 13.24 -11.32 22.77
N ASP A 188 13.19 -10.77 23.99
CA ASP A 188 12.12 -9.85 24.37
C ASP A 188 12.28 -8.50 23.64
N LEU A 189 11.16 -7.98 23.13
CA LEU A 189 11.01 -6.57 22.76
C LEU A 189 10.56 -5.79 24.00
N LEU A 190 11.32 -4.76 24.39
CA LEU A 190 11.00 -4.02 25.59
C LEU A 190 9.76 -3.14 25.40
N PRO A 191 8.69 -3.35 26.20
CA PRO A 191 7.42 -2.65 26.02
C PRO A 191 7.38 -1.26 26.67
N ALA A 192 8.33 -0.94 27.54
CA ALA A 192 8.36 0.28 28.34
C ALA A 192 9.81 0.62 28.71
N ASP A 193 10.05 1.88 29.07
CA ASP A 193 11.35 2.32 29.56
C ASP A 193 11.53 1.92 31.02
N GLY A 194 12.77 1.67 31.44
CA GLY A 194 13.03 1.40 32.85
C GLY A 194 14.49 1.28 33.22
N VAL A 195 14.70 1.04 34.53
CA VAL A 195 16.02 0.95 35.14
C VAL A 195 16.32 -0.49 35.51
N LEU A 196 17.45 -1.01 35.06
CA LEU A 196 17.98 -2.32 35.41
C LEU A 196 18.32 -2.35 36.90
N ILE A 197 17.67 -3.25 37.62
CA ILE A 197 17.95 -3.50 39.05
C ILE A 197 18.78 -4.76 39.26
N GLN A 198 18.73 -5.70 38.32
CA GLN A 198 19.48 -6.94 38.34
C GLN A 198 19.68 -7.42 36.90
N GLY A 199 20.90 -7.78 36.51
CA GLY A 199 21.19 -8.27 35.16
C GLY A 199 22.21 -9.40 35.19
N ASN A 200 22.14 -10.26 34.18
CA ASN A 200 23.11 -11.31 33.91
C ASN A 200 23.51 -11.23 32.43
N ASP A 201 24.70 -10.67 32.18
CA ASP A 201 25.28 -10.43 30.85
C ASP A 201 24.28 -9.86 29.81
N LEU A 202 23.48 -8.89 30.26
CA LEU A 202 22.42 -8.32 29.44
C LEU A 202 23.00 -7.48 28.30
N LYS A 203 22.68 -7.85 27.06
CA LYS A 203 23.03 -7.08 25.85
C LYS A 203 21.77 -6.76 25.06
N ILE A 204 21.69 -5.52 24.62
CA ILE A 204 20.52 -4.98 23.96
C ILE A 204 20.96 -4.39 22.62
N ASP A 205 20.12 -4.58 21.60
CA ASP A 205 20.21 -3.89 20.34
C ASP A 205 19.45 -2.56 20.42
N GLU A 206 20.19 -1.46 20.37
CA GLU A 206 19.67 -0.08 20.40
C GLU A 206 19.61 0.56 19.00
N SER A 207 19.87 -0.21 17.95
CA SER A 207 19.90 0.27 16.56
C SER A 207 18.59 0.95 16.12
N SER A 208 17.46 0.53 16.70
CA SER A 208 16.15 1.14 16.42
C SER A 208 16.04 2.59 16.92
N LEU A 209 16.87 3.00 17.88
CA LEU A 209 16.85 4.35 18.48
C LEU A 209 18.07 5.17 18.11
N THR A 210 19.26 4.58 18.13
CA THR A 210 20.53 5.30 17.89
C THR A 210 21.04 5.16 16.46
N GLY A 211 20.58 4.14 15.73
CA GLY A 211 21.12 3.78 14.41
C GLY A 211 22.47 3.06 14.47
N GLU A 212 23.03 2.81 15.65
CA GLU A 212 24.27 2.06 15.84
C GLU A 212 23.96 0.55 15.92
N SER A 213 24.65 -0.28 15.14
CA SER A 213 24.37 -1.73 15.08
C SER A 213 25.06 -2.57 16.16
N ASP A 214 25.89 -1.95 17.01
CA ASP A 214 26.64 -2.66 18.03
C ASP A 214 25.78 -2.98 19.25
N HIS A 215 25.90 -4.20 19.76
CA HIS A 215 25.20 -4.59 20.99
C HIS A 215 25.72 -3.83 22.21
N VAL A 216 24.82 -3.16 22.91
CA VAL A 216 25.15 -2.38 24.12
C VAL A 216 25.00 -3.26 25.35
N ARG A 217 26.07 -3.36 26.16
CA ARG A 217 26.06 -4.08 27.44
C ARG A 217 25.42 -3.23 28.52
N LYS A 218 24.39 -3.77 29.18
CA LYS A 218 23.68 -3.11 30.28
C LYS A 218 24.07 -3.71 31.61
N SER A 219 24.33 -2.85 32.59
CA SER A 219 24.66 -3.23 33.95
C SER A 219 24.12 -2.20 34.94
N ALA A 220 23.80 -2.63 36.16
CA ALA A 220 23.23 -1.75 37.18
C ALA A 220 24.16 -0.57 37.53
N ASP A 221 25.47 -0.75 37.40
CA ASP A 221 26.47 0.24 37.82
C ASP A 221 26.93 1.21 36.72
N LYS A 222 26.90 0.80 35.45
CA LYS A 222 27.47 1.59 34.34
C LYS A 222 26.41 2.18 33.42
N ASP A 223 25.48 1.35 32.99
CA ASP A 223 24.41 1.74 32.07
C ASP A 223 23.13 0.95 32.40
N PRO A 224 22.35 1.44 33.38
CA PRO A 224 21.18 0.74 33.86
C PRO A 224 19.93 1.09 33.05
N MET A 225 19.98 1.98 32.06
CA MET A 225 18.79 2.36 31.31
C MET A 225 18.45 1.31 30.26
N LEU A 226 17.20 0.85 30.25
CA LEU A 226 16.62 0.10 29.16
C LEU A 226 15.51 0.92 28.50
N LEU A 227 15.53 0.96 27.17
CA LEU A 227 14.63 1.79 26.37
C LEU A 227 13.57 0.94 25.67
N SER A 228 12.34 1.41 25.67
CA SER A 228 11.23 0.81 24.94
C SER A 228 11.53 0.72 23.44
N GLY A 229 11.08 -0.34 22.78
CA GLY A 229 11.36 -0.57 21.35
C GLY A 229 12.73 -1.19 21.04
N THR A 230 13.56 -1.44 22.05
CA THR A 230 14.84 -2.14 21.88
C THR A 230 14.68 -3.66 22.06
N HIS A 231 15.56 -4.43 21.43
CA HIS A 231 15.53 -5.89 21.46
C HIS A 231 16.63 -6.48 22.32
N VAL A 232 16.30 -7.47 23.15
CA VAL A 232 17.30 -8.15 23.99
C VAL A 232 17.98 -9.25 23.21
N MET A 233 19.29 -9.08 23.01
CA MET A 233 20.13 -9.96 22.18
C MET A 233 20.91 -10.98 22.98
N GLU A 234 21.12 -10.75 24.28
CA GLU A 234 21.77 -11.73 25.17
C GLU A 234 21.37 -11.49 26.61
N GLY A 235 21.40 -12.57 27.40
CA GLY A 235 21.28 -12.49 28.85
C GLY A 235 19.85 -12.40 29.35
N SER A 236 19.72 -11.96 30.60
CA SER A 236 18.44 -11.73 31.25
C SER A 236 18.58 -10.72 32.37
N GLY A 237 17.47 -10.12 32.79
CA GLY A 237 17.49 -9.14 33.86
C GLY A 237 16.13 -8.88 34.46
N ARG A 238 16.12 -7.95 35.41
CA ARG A 238 14.94 -7.35 36.00
C ARG A 238 15.09 -5.86 35.93
N MET A 239 14.04 -5.19 35.49
CA MET A 239 13.99 -3.74 35.40
C MET A 239 12.77 -3.21 36.15
N VAL A 240 12.89 -2.00 36.67
CA VAL A 240 11.75 -1.24 37.20
C VAL A 240 11.27 -0.30 36.10
N VAL A 241 9.99 -0.37 35.77
CA VAL A 241 9.38 0.48 34.74
C VAL A 241 9.35 1.94 35.21
N THR A 242 9.91 2.84 34.42
CA THR A 242 9.97 4.29 34.72
C THR A 242 8.97 5.10 33.90
N ALA A 243 8.77 4.76 32.63
CA ALA A 243 7.87 5.45 31.73
C ALA A 243 7.19 4.48 30.76
N VAL A 244 5.93 4.78 30.43
CA VAL A 244 5.06 3.94 29.59
C VAL A 244 4.37 4.77 28.51
N GLY A 245 3.98 4.13 27.40
CA GLY A 245 3.22 4.74 26.33
C GLY A 245 3.87 6.01 25.76
N VAL A 246 3.08 7.07 25.59
CA VAL A 246 3.53 8.37 25.05
C VAL A 246 4.63 9.06 25.88
N ASN A 247 4.83 8.65 27.13
CA ASN A 247 5.84 9.21 28.03
C ASN A 247 7.20 8.51 27.90
N SER A 248 7.28 7.39 27.16
CA SER A 248 8.55 6.71 26.89
C SER A 248 9.35 7.41 25.79
N GLN A 249 10.65 7.14 25.67
CA GLN A 249 11.49 7.70 24.60
C GLN A 249 10.91 7.39 23.22
N THR A 250 10.57 6.13 22.97
CA THR A 250 9.94 5.70 21.72
C THR A 250 8.56 6.32 21.54
N GLY A 251 7.78 6.47 22.61
CA GLY A 251 6.49 7.15 22.58
C GLY A 251 6.60 8.63 22.18
N ILE A 252 7.59 9.35 22.72
CA ILE A 252 7.86 10.75 22.39
C ILE A 252 8.30 10.86 20.92
N ILE A 253 9.23 10.01 20.48
CA ILE A 253 9.69 9.99 19.08
C ILE A 253 8.52 9.70 18.13
N PHE A 254 7.69 8.70 18.44
CA PHE A 254 6.53 8.36 17.62
C PHE A 254 5.48 9.49 17.61
N THR A 255 5.29 10.18 18.74
CA THR A 255 4.39 11.32 18.82
C THR A 255 4.90 12.49 17.99
N LEU A 256 6.21 12.77 18.02
CA LEU A 256 6.84 13.82 17.21
C LEU A 256 6.79 13.51 15.72
N LEU A 257 7.10 12.27 15.33
CA LEU A 257 7.01 11.82 13.93
C LEU A 257 5.55 11.79 13.45
N GLY A 258 4.62 11.36 14.30
CA GLY A 258 3.18 11.35 14.01
C GLY A 258 2.60 12.76 13.88
N ALA A 259 3.08 13.72 14.66
CA ALA A 259 2.69 15.13 14.56
C ALA A 259 3.35 15.84 13.36
N GLY A 260 4.54 15.43 12.94
CA GLY A 260 5.23 15.95 11.74
C GLY A 260 4.81 15.27 10.43
N GLY A 261 4.22 14.07 10.50
CA GLY A 261 3.85 13.26 9.35
C GLY A 261 2.59 13.71 8.59
N GLU A 262 1.92 14.78 9.02
CA GLU A 262 0.84 15.39 8.26
C GLU A 262 1.35 16.09 6.97
N GLU A 263 2.65 16.41 6.90
CA GLU A 263 3.25 17.09 5.74
C GLU A 263 3.98 16.16 4.76
N GLU A 264 4.50 15.01 5.19
CA GLU A 264 5.34 14.14 4.33
C GLU A 264 4.58 13.07 3.53
N GLU A 265 3.42 12.57 4.00
CA GLU A 265 2.62 11.60 3.21
C GLU A 265 2.09 12.21 1.89
N LYS A 266 2.07 13.54 1.76
CA LYS A 266 1.74 14.23 0.49
C LYS A 266 2.92 14.38 -0.47
N LYS A 267 4.17 14.23 -0.02
CA LYS A 267 5.35 14.33 -0.91
C LYS A 267 5.76 12.99 -1.53
N ASP A 268 5.59 11.88 -0.84
CA ASP A 268 5.95 10.57 -1.40
C ASP A 268 5.01 10.09 -2.50
N LYS A 269 3.76 10.58 -2.54
CA LYS A 269 2.85 10.34 -3.66
C LYS A 269 3.16 11.18 -4.91
N LYS A 270 4.12 12.11 -4.86
CA LYS A 270 4.61 12.82 -6.06
C LYS A 270 5.88 12.19 -6.67
N GLY A 271 6.36 11.07 -6.11
CA GLY A 271 7.59 10.39 -6.55
C GLY A 271 7.42 8.98 -7.13
N LYS A 272 6.26 8.33 -7.02
CA LYS A 272 6.06 6.96 -7.54
C LYS A 272 4.63 6.73 -8.04
N GLN A 273 4.35 7.16 -9.27
CA GLN A 273 3.48 6.44 -10.20
C GLN A 273 3.72 6.92 -11.63
N GLN A 274 4.75 6.39 -12.28
CA GLN A 274 4.70 6.05 -13.70
C GLN A 274 5.21 4.62 -13.77
N ASP A 275 4.28 3.69 -14.01
CA ASP A 275 4.45 2.66 -15.03
C ASP A 275 3.24 1.71 -14.96
N GLY A 276 2.38 1.81 -15.98
CA GLY A 276 1.24 0.93 -16.14
C GLY A 276 0.24 1.32 -17.21
N ALA A 277 0.67 1.39 -18.50
CA ALA A 277 0.05 0.65 -19.61
C ALA A 277 0.51 1.15 -21.01
N MET A 278 0.96 0.18 -21.82
CA MET A 278 1.04 0.13 -23.30
C MET A 278 2.16 0.88 -24.06
N ASP A 279 3.19 0.13 -24.49
CA ASP A 279 3.31 -0.24 -25.91
C ASP A 279 3.88 -1.67 -26.06
N SER A 280 3.18 -2.48 -26.84
CA SER A 280 3.34 -3.94 -26.99
C SER A 280 4.41 -4.38 -28.00
N SER A 281 5.26 -3.48 -28.50
CA SER A 281 6.26 -3.82 -29.51
C SER A 281 7.68 -3.97 -28.94
N GLN A 282 8.02 -3.20 -27.90
CA GLN A 282 9.41 -3.03 -27.46
C GLN A 282 9.85 -4.01 -26.35
N THR A 283 8.91 -4.46 -25.51
CA THR A 283 9.19 -5.39 -24.39
C THR A 283 9.59 -6.80 -24.87
N ARG A 284 9.07 -7.25 -26.02
CA ARG A 284 9.45 -8.56 -26.60
C ARG A 284 10.91 -8.63 -27.05
N GLY A 285 11.49 -7.50 -27.47
CA GLY A 285 12.90 -7.42 -27.87
C GLY A 285 13.83 -7.59 -26.66
N ASN A 286 13.55 -6.86 -25.58
CA ASN A 286 14.37 -6.87 -24.38
C ASN A 286 14.33 -8.22 -23.65
N VAL A 287 13.15 -8.87 -23.59
CA VAL A 287 13.02 -10.21 -22.98
C VAL A 287 13.77 -11.27 -23.79
N ARG A 288 13.75 -11.22 -25.13
CA ARG A 288 14.49 -12.17 -25.99
C ARG A 288 16.01 -11.97 -25.91
N ALA A 289 16.48 -10.74 -25.74
CA ALA A 289 17.90 -10.46 -25.54
C ALA A 289 18.40 -10.97 -24.17
N TRP A 290 17.59 -10.78 -23.12
CA TRP A 290 17.91 -11.24 -21.77
C TRP A 290 17.89 -12.77 -21.65
N LEU A 291 16.93 -13.45 -22.29
CA LEU A 291 16.89 -14.92 -22.36
C LEU A 291 18.10 -15.52 -23.10
N ARG A 292 18.55 -14.91 -24.20
CA ARG A 292 19.76 -15.36 -24.91
C ARG A 292 21.03 -15.21 -24.08
N ALA A 293 21.16 -14.10 -23.34
CA ALA A 293 22.27 -13.89 -22.42
C ALA A 293 22.24 -14.89 -21.23
N ALA A 294 21.03 -15.24 -20.75
CA ALA A 294 20.86 -16.23 -19.70
C ALA A 294 21.20 -17.66 -20.17
N GLU A 295 20.81 -18.05 -21.40
CA GLU A 295 21.20 -19.34 -22.01
C GLU A 295 22.71 -19.45 -22.23
N GLU A 296 23.39 -18.35 -22.58
CA GLU A 296 24.85 -18.31 -22.77
C GLU A 296 25.61 -18.47 -21.44
N LEU A 297 25.07 -17.94 -20.34
CA LEU A 297 25.62 -18.10 -18.99
C LEU A 297 25.38 -19.51 -18.41
N VAL A 298 24.25 -20.14 -18.71
CA VAL A 298 23.97 -21.53 -18.32
C VAL A 298 24.86 -22.50 -19.11
N GLY A 299 25.07 -22.25 -20.42
CA GLY A 299 25.96 -23.06 -21.26
C GLY A 299 27.45 -22.97 -20.91
N ARG A 300 27.91 -21.86 -20.30
CA ARG A 300 29.29 -21.77 -19.75
C ARG A 300 29.48 -22.60 -18.49
N ARG A 301 28.43 -22.74 -17.66
CA ARG A 301 28.51 -23.47 -16.40
C ARG A 301 28.60 -24.99 -16.58
N GLU A 302 28.17 -25.52 -17.72
CA GLU A 302 28.29 -26.94 -18.06
C GLU A 302 29.64 -27.34 -18.68
N ARG A 303 30.49 -26.37 -19.09
CA ARG A 303 31.84 -26.67 -19.62
C ARG A 303 32.96 -26.60 -18.58
N GLU A 304 32.70 -26.10 -17.38
CA GLU A 304 33.67 -26.07 -16.28
C GLU A 304 33.48 -27.21 -15.26
N GLY A 305 32.56 -28.15 -15.53
CA GLY A 305 32.20 -29.25 -14.64
C GLY A 305 32.79 -30.62 -15.00
N ASN A 306 33.98 -30.70 -15.59
CA ASN A 306 34.69 -31.98 -15.71
C ASN A 306 36.22 -31.81 -15.74
N GLY A 307 36.86 -31.95 -14.58
CA GLY A 307 38.32 -32.05 -14.48
C GLY A 307 38.87 -31.74 -13.10
N GLU A 308 39.51 -32.75 -12.50
CA GLU A 308 40.46 -32.68 -11.38
C GLU A 308 39.89 -32.82 -9.95
N GLY A 309 39.97 -34.05 -9.44
CA GLY A 309 39.80 -34.38 -8.03
C GLY A 309 41.00 -33.97 -7.16
N PRO A 310 40.85 -34.00 -5.82
CA PRO A 310 41.80 -33.43 -4.89
C PRO A 310 43.09 -34.28 -4.75
N PRO A 311 44.26 -33.64 -4.56
CA PRO A 311 45.51 -34.36 -4.30
C PRO A 311 45.52 -34.98 -2.91
N THR A 312 45.84 -36.27 -2.85
CA THR A 312 46.09 -37.04 -1.63
C THR A 312 47.36 -36.53 -0.93
N ALA A 313 47.23 -36.02 0.28
CA ALA A 313 48.36 -35.74 1.18
C ALA A 313 48.96 -37.07 1.65
N LYS A 314 50.26 -37.26 1.39
CA LYS A 314 51.05 -38.37 1.94
C LYS A 314 51.48 -38.02 3.36
N GLU A 315 51.19 -38.93 4.26
CA GLU A 315 51.65 -39.00 5.64
C GLU A 315 53.17 -39.26 5.66
N GLU A 316 53.95 -38.26 6.08
CA GLU A 316 55.39 -38.41 6.31
C GLU A 316 55.63 -38.55 7.82
N ALA A 317 55.99 -39.77 8.21
CA ALA A 317 56.29 -40.16 9.57
C ALA A 317 57.61 -39.53 10.06
N ALA A 318 57.57 -38.96 11.26
CA ALA A 318 58.76 -38.51 11.99
C ALA A 318 59.67 -39.68 12.37
N PRO A 319 61.00 -39.58 12.23
CA PRO A 319 61.92 -40.56 12.76
C PRO A 319 62.13 -40.36 14.27
N ARG A 320 61.91 -41.42 15.04
CA ARG A 320 62.45 -41.59 16.40
C ARG A 320 63.95 -41.86 16.29
N ASP A 321 64.76 -41.08 16.99
CA ASP A 321 66.13 -41.47 17.33
C ASP A 321 66.44 -41.10 18.79
N ARG A 322 66.80 -42.15 19.53
CA ARG A 322 67.44 -42.27 20.87
C ARG A 322 66.77 -41.72 22.12
#